data_AF-A0A6B3W4M8-F1
#
_entry.id   AF-A0A6B3W4M8-F1
#
_cell.length_a   1.000
_cell.length_b   1.000
_cell.length_c   1.000
_cell.angle_alpha   90.00
_cell.angle_beta   90.00
_cell.angle_gamma   90.00
#
_symmetry.space_group_name_H-M   'P 1'
#
loop_
_entity.id
_entity.type
_entity.pdbx_description
1 polymer ?
#
loop_
_entity_poly.entity_id
_entity_poly.type
_entity_poly.pdbx_seq_one_letter_code
_entity_poly.pdbx_strand_id
1 'polypeptide(L)'
;MTKYDFLEHEFKLRSNMEKKIKNKFFGEELKRIRKSKKMTINELSEKSSVSSSYISQIENGKRDTPTPELIKKLAHGLSIDYYHLMRIAGYLNPDEDNFITLEQLIKEVPNEEKINDMIEHKKKIGNKSEKKVNSTEDSKFYRFLNERPEINYDGLNQEELDNHFKSFLEFNAHAGHYLKYLRIFNAISQKEMANLLQIKEETYTSLETTLREDSPYLVKHSEDIGKILNVSNFLDWYKFIRRQKELGYNNYGTKRKESIYTEISLNVKKVEKKINKSGHEYYVEYSDEELKRRLFDLDHLLNQKEHEVLYKDRVLTEEDIEKIKTMLNVIFD
;
A
#
# COMPACT_ATOMS: atom_id res chain seq x y z
N MET A 1 32.17 26.76 21.60
CA MET A 1 31.30 25.99 20.69
C MET A 1 32.01 25.93 19.36
N THR A 2 32.52 24.75 18.99
CA THR A 2 33.21 24.55 17.72
C THR A 2 32.23 24.68 16.56
N LYS A 3 32.72 24.89 15.33
CA LYS A 3 31.89 24.89 14.12
C LYS A 3 31.10 23.56 13.98
N TYR A 4 31.66 22.45 14.45
CA TYR A 4 31.01 21.15 14.52
C TYR A 4 29.86 21.13 15.54
N ASP A 5 30.08 21.64 16.76
CA ASP A 5 29.04 21.72 17.79
C ASP A 5 27.84 22.57 17.33
N PHE A 6 28.10 23.63 16.55
CA PHE A 6 27.05 24.48 15.98
C PHE A 6 26.23 23.75 14.89
N LEU A 7 26.90 23.02 14.00
CA LEU A 7 26.26 22.23 12.93
C LEU A 7 25.41 21.09 13.51
N GLU A 8 25.91 20.39 14.52
CA GLU A 8 25.18 19.29 15.18
C GLU A 8 23.97 19.81 15.95
N HIS A 9 24.10 20.97 16.61
CA HIS A 9 23.00 21.67 17.26
C HIS A 9 21.92 22.14 16.27
N GLU A 10 22.30 22.77 15.16
CA GLU A 10 21.39 23.18 14.08
C GLU A 10 20.65 22.00 13.46
N PHE A 11 21.35 20.89 13.21
CA PHE A 11 20.74 19.66 12.69
C PHE A 11 19.69 19.11 13.66
N LYS A 12 20.01 19.07 14.96
CA LYS A 12 19.08 18.61 16.00
C LYS A 12 17.86 19.53 16.13
N LEU A 13 18.04 20.85 16.00
CA LEU A 13 16.92 21.81 16.00
C LEU A 13 16.00 21.60 14.79
N ARG A 14 16.56 21.42 13.59
CA ARG A 14 15.79 21.15 12.36
C ARG A 14 15.00 19.85 12.47
N SER A 15 15.65 18.76 12.87
CA SER A 15 15.00 17.46 13.07
C SER A 15 13.87 17.53 14.11
N ASN A 16 14.06 18.25 15.22
CA ASN A 16 13.01 18.46 16.23
C ASN A 16 11.84 19.29 15.68
N MET A 17 12.12 20.29 14.83
CA MET A 17 11.11 21.13 14.21
C MET A 17 10.28 20.33 13.20
N GLU A 18 10.92 19.54 12.34
CA GLU A 18 10.27 18.63 11.40
C GLU A 18 9.39 17.61 12.10
N LYS A 19 9.90 16.97 13.16
CA LYS A 19 9.13 16.03 13.98
C LYS A 19 7.88 16.71 14.56
N LYS A 20 8.03 17.93 15.09
CA LYS A 20 6.91 18.70 15.65
C LYS A 20 5.86 19.07 14.59
N ILE A 21 6.29 19.41 13.38
CA ILE A 21 5.40 19.69 12.25
C ILE A 21 4.64 18.42 11.85
N LYS A 22 5.31 17.28 11.71
CA LYS A 22 4.69 15.99 11.38
C LYS A 22 3.65 15.57 12.42
N ASN A 23 3.99 15.66 13.70
CA ASN A 23 3.06 15.35 14.80
C ASN A 23 1.79 16.22 14.75
N LYS A 24 1.98 17.53 14.51
CA LYS A 24 0.88 18.48 14.41
C LYS A 24 -0.02 18.14 13.22
N PHE A 25 0.57 17.85 12.06
CA PHE A 25 -0.16 17.46 10.86
C PHE A 25 -1.00 16.20 11.07
N PHE A 26 -0.43 15.13 11.64
CA PHE A 26 -1.19 13.90 11.95
C PHE A 26 -2.38 14.18 12.87
N GLY A 27 -2.17 14.94 13.94
CA GLY A 27 -3.22 15.29 14.89
C GLY A 27 -4.36 16.10 14.26
N GLU A 28 -4.02 17.09 13.44
CA GLU A 28 -5.00 17.91 12.72
C GLU A 28 -5.83 17.05 11.75
N GLU A 29 -5.19 16.13 11.04
CA GLU A 29 -5.85 15.27 10.07
C GLU A 29 -6.74 14.22 10.74
N LEU A 30 -6.28 13.60 11.84
CA LEU A 30 -7.09 12.71 12.66
C LEU A 30 -8.38 13.41 13.15
N LYS A 31 -8.23 14.64 13.66
CA LYS A 31 -9.35 15.48 14.12
C LYS A 31 -10.32 15.80 12.99
N ARG A 32 -9.79 16.11 11.80
CA ARG A 32 -10.57 16.42 10.60
C ARG A 32 -11.42 15.22 10.18
N ILE A 33 -10.82 14.03 10.06
CA ILE A 33 -11.51 12.79 9.69
C ILE A 33 -12.57 12.42 10.75
N ARG A 34 -12.23 12.50 12.04
CA ARG A 34 -13.20 12.24 13.11
C ARG A 34 -14.42 13.15 13.01
N LYS A 35 -14.19 14.45 12.78
CA LYS A 35 -15.27 15.44 12.65
C LYS A 35 -16.10 15.26 11.37
N SER A 36 -15.49 14.89 10.24
CA SER A 36 -16.25 14.62 9.01
C SER A 36 -17.21 13.43 9.19
N LYS A 37 -16.83 12.44 10.01
CA LYS A 37 -17.70 11.32 10.42
C LYS A 37 -18.67 11.67 11.56
N LYS A 38 -18.74 12.94 11.97
CA LYS A 38 -19.61 13.47 13.06
C LYS A 38 -19.40 12.75 14.40
N MET A 39 -18.20 12.22 14.63
CA MET A 39 -17.88 11.46 15.85
C MET A 39 -17.33 12.38 16.93
N THR A 40 -17.70 12.17 18.18
CA THR A 40 -17.05 12.77 19.35
C THR A 40 -15.74 12.05 19.67
N ILE A 41 -14.90 12.66 20.51
CA ILE A 41 -13.67 12.01 21.00
C ILE A 41 -14.01 10.73 21.78
N ASN A 42 -15.10 10.74 22.56
CA ASN A 42 -15.53 9.57 23.34
C ASN A 42 -16.02 8.44 22.44
N GLU A 43 -16.80 8.75 21.40
CA GLU A 43 -17.24 7.74 20.43
C GLU A 43 -16.07 7.10 19.68
N LEU A 44 -15.08 7.89 19.26
CA LEU A 44 -13.86 7.33 18.67
C LEU A 44 -13.09 6.48 19.69
N SER A 45 -13.02 6.94 20.94
CA SER A 45 -12.36 6.22 22.03
C SER A 45 -12.96 4.83 22.24
N GLU A 46 -14.28 4.74 22.33
CA GLU A 46 -15.01 3.49 22.47
C GLU A 46 -14.77 2.55 21.28
N LYS A 47 -14.91 3.05 20.04
CA LYS A 47 -14.78 2.23 18.82
C LYS A 47 -13.35 1.78 18.51
N SER A 48 -12.36 2.57 18.92
CA SER A 48 -10.94 2.26 18.71
C SER A 48 -10.30 1.54 19.90
N SER A 49 -10.94 1.53 21.07
CA SER A 49 -10.33 1.13 22.34
C SER A 49 -9.06 1.92 22.70
N VAL A 50 -8.95 3.16 22.20
CA VAL A 50 -7.88 4.12 22.55
C VAL A 50 -8.45 5.17 23.49
N SER A 51 -7.74 5.58 24.54
CA SER A 51 -8.32 6.48 25.53
C SER A 51 -8.66 7.88 24.96
N SER A 52 -9.79 8.44 25.39
CA SER A 52 -10.26 9.77 24.98
C SER A 52 -9.23 10.87 25.28
N SER A 53 -8.54 10.75 26.41
CA SER A 53 -7.41 11.63 26.78
C SER A 53 -6.27 11.55 25.77
N TYR A 54 -5.87 10.34 25.35
CA TYR A 54 -4.81 10.16 24.36
C TYR A 54 -5.20 10.70 22.99
N ILE A 55 -6.42 10.41 22.51
CA ILE A 55 -6.96 10.98 21.27
C ILE A 55 -6.96 12.51 21.31
N SER A 56 -7.45 13.10 22.41
CA SER A 56 -7.43 14.56 22.59
C SER A 56 -6.01 15.14 22.59
N GLN A 57 -5.05 14.47 23.21
CA GLN A 57 -3.65 14.92 23.19
C GLN A 57 -3.06 14.88 21.78
N ILE A 58 -3.34 13.83 21.01
CA ILE A 58 -2.90 13.71 19.61
C ILE A 58 -3.52 14.82 18.76
N GLU A 59 -4.85 14.97 18.81
CA GLU A 59 -5.57 15.94 17.98
C GLU A 59 -5.19 17.41 18.24
N ASN A 60 -4.56 17.68 19.38
CA ASN A 60 -4.08 19.00 19.76
C ASN A 60 -2.55 19.12 19.65
N GLY A 61 -1.86 18.14 19.02
CA GLY A 61 -0.41 18.14 18.82
C GLY A 61 0.41 18.05 20.11
N LYS A 62 -0.20 17.58 21.22
CA LYS A 62 0.44 17.39 22.53
C LYS A 62 1.08 16.01 22.68
N ARG A 63 0.83 15.09 21.74
CA ARG A 63 1.42 13.75 21.67
C ARG A 63 2.13 13.60 20.33
N ASP A 64 3.19 12.79 20.33
CA ASP A 64 3.83 12.32 19.10
C ASP A 64 2.88 11.45 18.26
N THR A 65 3.21 11.28 16.98
CA THR A 65 2.54 10.32 16.09
C THR A 65 2.42 8.95 16.77
N PRO A 66 1.22 8.32 16.79
CA PRO A 66 1.00 7.05 17.49
C PRO A 66 1.75 5.90 16.83
N THR A 67 1.97 4.82 17.57
CA THR A 67 2.56 3.59 17.00
C THR A 67 1.63 2.97 15.94
N PRO A 68 2.17 2.15 15.00
CA PRO A 68 1.36 1.43 14.01
C PRO A 68 0.18 0.65 14.62
N GLU A 69 0.37 0.04 15.80
CA GLU A 69 -0.70 -0.66 16.51
C GLU A 69 -1.85 0.28 16.94
N LEU A 70 -1.52 1.46 17.47
CA LEU A 70 -2.50 2.47 17.84
C LEU A 70 -3.16 3.09 16.61
N ILE A 71 -2.41 3.30 15.53
CA ILE A 71 -2.96 3.75 14.24
C ILE A 71 -3.96 2.73 13.70
N LYS A 72 -3.67 1.44 13.79
CA LYS A 72 -4.60 0.38 13.36
C LYS A 72 -5.92 0.42 14.16
N LYS A 73 -5.83 0.62 15.47
CA LYS A 73 -6.99 0.79 16.36
C LYS A 73 -7.79 2.05 15.99
N LEU A 74 -7.13 3.17 15.75
CA LEU A 74 -7.77 4.43 15.34
C LEU A 74 -8.42 4.30 13.96
N ALA A 75 -7.75 3.68 12.98
CA ALA A 75 -8.30 3.41 11.65
C ALA A 75 -9.56 2.56 11.72
N HIS A 76 -9.53 1.50 12.52
CA HIS A 76 -10.70 0.65 12.79
C HIS A 76 -11.85 1.47 13.40
N GLY A 77 -11.56 2.26 14.45
CA GLY A 77 -12.57 3.08 15.11
C GLY A 77 -13.18 4.16 14.23
N LEU A 78 -12.39 4.73 13.31
CA LEU A 78 -12.83 5.68 12.28
C LEU A 78 -13.46 5.01 11.05
N SER A 79 -13.36 3.69 10.93
CA SER A 79 -13.77 2.95 9.74
C SER A 79 -13.14 3.54 8.46
N ILE A 80 -11.82 3.67 8.47
CA ILE A 80 -11.00 4.09 7.32
C ILE A 80 -9.89 3.08 7.06
N ASP A 81 -9.28 3.18 5.89
CA ASP A 81 -8.14 2.33 5.53
C ASP A 81 -6.94 2.56 6.47
N TYR A 82 -6.41 1.47 7.04
CA TYR A 82 -5.25 1.52 7.92
C TYR A 82 -4.03 2.18 7.27
N TYR A 83 -3.76 1.86 6.00
CA TYR A 83 -2.60 2.38 5.30
C TYR A 83 -2.74 3.86 4.99
N HIS A 84 -3.97 4.39 4.86
CA HIS A 84 -4.20 5.82 4.76
C HIS A 84 -3.71 6.57 6.01
N LEU A 85 -4.07 6.13 7.22
CA LEU A 85 -3.52 6.76 8.44
C LEU A 85 -2.01 6.55 8.59
N MET A 86 -1.47 5.41 8.15
CA MET A 86 -0.03 5.16 8.15
C MET A 86 0.71 6.14 7.21
N ARG A 87 0.13 6.52 6.08
CA ARG A 87 0.68 7.55 5.19
C ARG A 87 0.66 8.93 5.85
N ILE A 88 -0.47 9.32 6.43
CA ILE A 88 -0.62 10.59 7.17
C ILE A 88 0.37 10.65 8.34
N ALA A 89 0.63 9.52 8.98
CA ALA A 89 1.59 9.37 10.07
C ALA A 89 3.07 9.43 9.61
N GLY A 90 3.33 9.38 8.31
CA GLY A 90 4.68 9.34 7.73
C GLY A 90 5.35 7.97 7.80
N TYR A 91 4.63 6.90 8.18
CA TYR A 91 5.21 5.55 8.23
C TYR A 91 5.32 4.90 6.84
N LEU A 92 4.45 5.27 5.90
CA LEU A 92 4.36 4.67 4.57
C LEU A 92 4.21 5.72 3.47
N ASN A 93 4.87 6.87 3.59
CA ASN A 93 4.75 7.93 2.61
C ASN A 93 5.78 7.74 1.47
N PRO A 94 5.37 7.36 0.24
CA PRO A 94 6.30 7.16 -0.87
C PRO A 94 7.03 8.43 -1.31
N ASP A 95 6.49 9.60 -0.93
CA ASP A 95 7.05 10.91 -1.25
C ASP A 95 8.04 11.42 -0.17
N GLU A 96 8.23 10.68 0.94
CA GLU A 96 9.30 10.97 1.89
C GLU A 96 10.62 10.33 1.42
N ASP A 97 11.72 11.08 1.53
CA ASP A 97 13.07 10.66 1.08
C ASP A 97 13.55 9.31 1.64
N ASN A 98 12.95 8.83 2.73
CA ASN A 98 13.34 7.61 3.43
C ASN A 98 12.45 6.39 3.11
N PHE A 99 11.44 6.51 2.24
CA PHE A 99 10.60 5.37 1.89
C PHE A 99 11.26 4.52 0.80
N ILE A 100 11.50 3.24 1.09
CA ILE A 100 12.07 2.30 0.14
C ILE A 100 10.97 1.77 -0.78
N THR A 101 10.99 2.20 -2.04
CA THR A 101 10.09 1.72 -3.11
C THR A 101 10.54 0.39 -3.69
N LEU A 102 9.64 -0.30 -4.41
CA LEU A 102 9.99 -1.52 -5.13
C LEU A 102 11.01 -1.25 -6.23
N GLU A 103 10.90 -0.13 -6.92
CA GLU A 103 11.79 0.31 -7.98
C GLU A 103 13.21 0.57 -7.46
N GLN A 104 13.35 1.24 -6.31
CA GLN A 104 14.64 1.42 -5.64
C GLN A 104 15.22 0.07 -5.22
N LEU A 105 14.40 -0.81 -4.63
CA LEU A 105 14.84 -2.14 -4.22
C LEU A 105 15.38 -2.95 -5.40
N ILE A 106 14.65 -3.00 -6.52
CA ILE A 106 15.05 -3.73 -7.72
C ILE A 106 16.40 -3.21 -8.25
N LYS A 107 16.63 -1.90 -8.26
CA LYS A 107 17.87 -1.31 -8.76
C LYS A 107 19.10 -1.72 -7.93
N GLU A 108 18.96 -1.77 -6.61
CA GLU A 108 20.07 -2.08 -5.70
C GLU A 108 20.37 -3.58 -5.56
N VAL A 109 19.43 -4.45 -5.87
CA VAL A 109 19.66 -5.90 -5.79
C VAL A 109 20.67 -6.33 -6.87
N PRO A 110 21.76 -7.04 -6.51
CA PRO A 110 22.73 -7.54 -7.48
C PRO A 110 22.08 -8.47 -8.52
N ASN A 111 22.50 -8.36 -9.78
CA ASN A 111 21.94 -9.17 -10.86
C ASN A 111 22.07 -10.68 -10.61
N GLU A 112 23.19 -11.12 -10.02
CA GLU A 112 23.39 -12.53 -9.64
C GLU A 112 22.29 -13.03 -8.69
N GLU A 113 21.91 -12.22 -7.69
CA GLU A 113 20.84 -12.56 -6.74
C GLU A 113 19.47 -12.61 -7.42
N LYS A 114 19.18 -11.67 -8.33
CA LYS A 114 17.94 -11.68 -9.14
C LYS A 114 17.82 -12.98 -9.93
N ILE A 115 18.89 -13.33 -10.65
CA ILE A 115 18.95 -14.51 -11.52
C ILE A 115 18.81 -15.78 -10.69
N ASN A 116 19.55 -15.90 -9.59
CA ASN A 116 19.53 -17.07 -8.72
C ASN A 116 18.13 -17.38 -8.18
N ASP A 117 17.44 -16.39 -7.61
CA ASP A 117 16.11 -16.60 -7.03
C ASP A 117 15.05 -16.91 -8.11
N MET A 118 15.17 -16.28 -9.28
CA MET A 118 14.30 -16.55 -10.43
C MET A 118 14.50 -17.97 -11.00
N ILE A 119 15.74 -18.46 -11.06
CA ILE A 119 16.07 -19.83 -11.46
C ILE A 119 15.57 -20.84 -10.40
N GLU A 120 15.81 -20.57 -9.11
CA GLU A 120 15.38 -21.45 -8.03
C GLU A 120 13.85 -21.62 -8.03
N HIS A 121 13.12 -20.53 -8.22
CA HIS A 121 11.67 -20.56 -8.35
C HIS A 121 11.21 -21.41 -9.54
N LYS A 122 11.83 -21.25 -10.72
CA LYS A 122 11.54 -22.08 -11.90
C LYS A 122 11.80 -23.57 -11.63
N LYS A 123 12.92 -23.92 -11.00
CA LYS A 123 13.23 -25.32 -10.61
C LYS A 123 12.14 -25.90 -9.70
N LYS A 124 11.66 -25.13 -8.73
CA LYS A 124 10.56 -25.54 -7.84
C LYS A 124 9.25 -25.78 -8.59
N ILE A 125 8.96 -25.01 -9.65
CA ILE A 125 7.79 -25.25 -10.52
C ILE A 125 7.99 -26.53 -11.33
N GLY A 126 9.14 -26.69 -12.00
CA GLY A 126 9.45 -27.87 -12.81
C GLY A 126 9.29 -29.17 -12.02
N ASN A 127 9.90 -29.25 -10.83
CA ASN A 127 9.80 -30.41 -9.94
C ASN A 127 8.36 -30.71 -9.48
N LYS A 128 7.51 -29.68 -9.31
CA LYS A 128 6.09 -29.85 -8.96
C LYS A 128 5.26 -30.36 -10.14
N SER A 129 5.60 -29.92 -11.35
CA SER A 129 4.99 -30.38 -12.60
C SER A 129 5.33 -31.85 -12.84
N GLU A 130 6.61 -32.25 -12.74
CA GLU A 130 7.06 -33.65 -12.89
C GLU A 130 6.38 -34.61 -11.90
N LYS A 131 6.22 -34.20 -10.63
CA LYS A 131 5.48 -35.00 -9.64
C LYS A 131 4.00 -35.17 -9.96
N LYS A 132 3.38 -34.21 -10.66
CA LYS A 132 1.97 -34.29 -11.10
C LYS A 132 1.81 -35.07 -12.41
N VAL A 133 2.79 -35.02 -13.32
CA VAL A 133 2.81 -35.80 -14.57
C VAL A 133 2.69 -37.30 -14.29
N ASN A 134 3.30 -37.78 -13.20
CA ASN A 134 3.18 -39.18 -12.77
C ASN A 134 1.78 -39.58 -12.24
N SER A 135 0.79 -38.67 -12.25
CA SER A 135 -0.54 -38.91 -11.67
C SER A 135 -1.73 -38.66 -12.60
N THR A 136 -1.56 -38.10 -13.80
CA THR A 136 -2.60 -38.04 -14.86
C THR A 136 -2.03 -37.47 -16.16
N GLU A 137 -2.15 -38.22 -17.26
CA GLU A 137 -1.67 -37.84 -18.59
C GLU A 137 -2.55 -36.77 -19.27
N ASP A 138 -1.88 -35.94 -20.08
CA ASP A 138 -2.43 -35.16 -21.19
C ASP A 138 -3.52 -34.10 -20.90
N SER A 139 -3.09 -32.95 -20.38
CA SER A 139 -3.78 -31.69 -20.67
C SER A 139 -2.91 -30.81 -21.57
N LYS A 140 -3.49 -30.23 -22.63
CA LYS A 140 -2.83 -29.27 -23.55
C LYS A 140 -2.10 -28.13 -22.82
N PHE A 141 -2.53 -27.81 -21.59
CA PHE A 141 -1.89 -26.83 -20.72
C PHE A 141 -0.49 -27.28 -20.23
N TYR A 142 -0.27 -28.57 -19.99
CA TYR A 142 1.04 -29.09 -19.57
C TYR A 142 2.06 -29.11 -20.71
N ARG A 143 1.65 -29.44 -21.95
CA ARG A 143 2.51 -29.26 -23.14
C ARG A 143 2.91 -27.80 -23.30
N PHE A 144 1.96 -26.88 -23.21
CA PHE A 144 2.24 -25.45 -23.27
C PHE A 144 3.23 -24.96 -22.19
N LEU A 145 3.20 -25.51 -20.97
CA LEU A 145 4.17 -25.16 -19.92
C LEU A 145 5.56 -25.73 -20.17
N ASN A 146 5.65 -26.96 -20.70
CA ASN A 146 6.92 -27.64 -20.99
C ASN A 146 7.58 -27.17 -22.29
N GLU A 147 6.81 -26.57 -23.20
CA GLU A 147 7.29 -26.02 -24.49
C GLU A 147 7.69 -24.55 -24.40
N ARG A 148 7.63 -23.91 -23.22
CA ARG A 148 8.10 -22.53 -23.07
C ARG A 148 9.61 -22.49 -23.25
N PRO A 149 10.14 -21.63 -24.14
CA PRO A 149 11.58 -21.48 -24.29
C PRO A 149 12.20 -21.09 -22.95
N GLU A 150 13.32 -21.73 -22.61
CA GLU A 150 14.10 -21.35 -21.45
C GLU A 150 14.60 -19.91 -21.64
N ILE A 151 14.20 -19.03 -20.72
CA ILE A 151 14.72 -17.67 -20.69
C ILE A 151 16.15 -17.75 -20.19
N ASN A 152 17.11 -17.42 -21.06
CA ASN A 152 18.50 -17.20 -20.67
C ASN A 152 18.60 -15.84 -19.96
N TYR A 153 18.52 -15.85 -18.63
CA TYR A 153 18.56 -14.61 -17.84
C TYR A 153 19.91 -13.90 -17.92
N ASP A 154 21.01 -14.63 -18.12
CA ASP A 154 22.36 -14.06 -18.27
C ASP A 154 22.52 -13.27 -19.59
N GLY A 155 21.65 -13.54 -20.57
CA GLY A 155 21.64 -12.84 -21.86
C GLY A 155 20.73 -11.62 -21.92
N LEU A 156 20.01 -11.31 -20.83
CA LEU A 156 19.09 -10.16 -20.79
C LEU A 156 19.85 -8.85 -20.57
N ASN A 157 19.33 -7.77 -21.15
CA ASN A 157 19.76 -6.44 -20.76
C ASN A 157 19.20 -6.06 -19.38
N GLN A 158 19.70 -4.95 -18.80
CA GLN A 158 19.32 -4.54 -17.44
C GLN A 158 17.81 -4.30 -17.27
N GLU A 159 17.17 -3.66 -18.25
CA GLU A 159 15.74 -3.35 -18.19
C GLU A 159 14.89 -4.62 -18.26
N GLU A 160 15.25 -5.55 -19.16
CA GLU A 160 14.60 -6.86 -19.26
C GLU A 160 14.75 -7.67 -17.97
N LEU A 161 15.96 -7.72 -17.40
CA LEU A 161 16.23 -8.40 -16.15
C LEU A 161 15.41 -7.81 -15.00
N ASP A 162 15.39 -6.49 -14.86
CA ASP A 162 14.63 -5.78 -13.83
C ASP A 162 13.12 -6.02 -13.98
N ASN A 163 12.58 -6.04 -15.20
CA ASN A 163 11.18 -6.33 -15.47
C ASN A 163 10.81 -7.78 -15.13
N HIS A 164 11.68 -8.74 -15.48
CA HIS A 164 11.48 -10.14 -15.11
C HIS A 164 11.58 -10.35 -13.59
N PHE A 165 12.52 -9.67 -12.94
CA PHE A 165 12.68 -9.72 -11.49
C PHE A 165 11.50 -9.06 -10.78
N LYS A 166 11.03 -7.90 -11.24
CA LYS A 166 9.80 -7.26 -10.77
C LYS A 166 8.61 -8.22 -10.84
N SER A 167 8.43 -8.89 -11.97
CA SER A 167 7.39 -9.91 -12.15
C SER A 167 7.56 -11.07 -11.14
N PHE A 168 8.79 -11.53 -10.91
CA PHE A 168 9.05 -12.52 -9.88
C PHE A 168 8.63 -12.02 -8.48
N LEU A 169 9.01 -10.80 -8.11
CA LEU A 169 8.63 -10.18 -6.83
C LEU A 169 7.12 -10.05 -6.65
N GLU A 170 6.41 -9.70 -7.71
CA GLU A 170 4.97 -9.44 -7.67
C GLU A 170 4.12 -10.71 -7.62
N PHE A 171 4.55 -11.79 -8.28
CA PHE A 171 3.71 -12.99 -8.47
C PHE A 171 4.18 -14.20 -7.67
N ASN A 172 5.48 -14.28 -7.36
CA ASN A 172 6.09 -15.53 -6.91
C ASN A 172 6.89 -15.37 -5.61
N ALA A 173 7.40 -14.17 -5.32
CA ALA A 173 8.11 -13.91 -4.10
C ALA A 173 7.18 -13.90 -2.87
N HIS A 174 7.81 -14.07 -1.72
CA HIS A 174 7.18 -14.14 -0.40
C HIS A 174 7.96 -13.25 0.56
N ALA A 175 7.43 -13.01 1.76
CA ALA A 175 8.05 -12.16 2.79
C ALA A 175 9.57 -12.41 2.96
N GLY A 176 10.05 -13.65 2.93
CA GLY A 176 11.49 -13.95 3.02
C GLY A 176 12.34 -13.28 1.93
N HIS A 177 11.88 -13.26 0.69
CA HIS A 177 12.62 -12.64 -0.41
C HIS A 177 12.73 -11.12 -0.20
N TYR A 178 11.64 -10.48 0.23
CA TYR A 178 11.64 -9.06 0.55
C TYR A 178 12.54 -8.74 1.76
N LEU A 179 12.60 -9.63 2.75
CA LEU A 179 13.54 -9.53 3.88
C LEU A 179 15.00 -9.59 3.37
N LYS A 180 15.33 -10.54 2.50
CA LYS A 180 16.65 -10.66 1.86
C LYS A 180 17.03 -9.39 1.11
N TYR A 181 16.15 -8.89 0.25
CA TYR A 181 16.47 -7.74 -0.59
C TYR A 181 16.55 -6.44 0.20
N LEU A 182 15.69 -6.23 1.21
CA LEU A 182 15.83 -5.08 2.09
C LEU A 182 17.13 -5.14 2.90
N ARG A 183 17.54 -6.34 3.34
CA ARG A 183 18.85 -6.51 3.98
C ARG A 183 19.98 -6.09 3.04
N ILE A 184 19.96 -6.57 1.80
CA ILE A 184 20.96 -6.21 0.77
C ILE A 184 20.96 -4.70 0.51
N PHE A 185 19.78 -4.10 0.35
CA PHE A 185 19.60 -2.66 0.14
C PHE A 185 20.23 -1.83 1.28
N ASN A 186 20.10 -2.30 2.53
CA ASN A 186 20.70 -1.65 3.70
C ASN A 186 22.18 -2.05 3.92
N ALA A 187 22.79 -2.81 3.02
CA ALA A 187 24.16 -3.31 3.12
C ALA A 187 24.46 -4.11 4.40
N ILE A 188 23.46 -4.80 4.96
CA ILE A 188 23.58 -5.60 6.19
C ILE A 188 23.95 -7.04 5.80
N SER A 189 24.90 -7.67 6.49
CA SER A 189 25.21 -9.10 6.26
C SER A 189 24.19 -10.04 6.92
N GLN A 190 24.04 -11.29 6.46
CA GLN A 190 23.15 -12.26 7.12
C GLN A 190 23.54 -12.47 8.60
N LYS A 191 24.85 -12.58 8.88
CA LYS A 191 25.41 -12.67 10.22
C LYS A 191 25.05 -11.46 11.09
N GLU A 192 25.18 -10.26 10.54
CA GLU A 192 24.83 -9.03 11.25
C GLU A 192 23.34 -8.95 11.55
N MET A 193 22.49 -9.29 10.57
CA MET A 193 21.04 -9.33 10.77
C MET A 193 20.63 -10.34 11.83
N ALA A 194 21.25 -11.52 11.85
CA ALA A 194 21.02 -12.54 12.88
C ALA A 194 21.41 -12.05 14.28
N ASN A 195 22.55 -11.36 14.40
CA ASN A 195 23.00 -10.75 15.66
C ASN A 195 22.03 -9.67 16.16
N LEU A 196 21.58 -8.78 15.26
CA LEU A 196 20.62 -7.72 15.60
C LEU A 196 19.27 -8.29 16.05
N LEU A 197 18.82 -9.38 15.43
CA LEU A 197 17.61 -10.11 15.81
C LEU A 197 17.80 -11.07 16.98
N GLN A 198 19.03 -11.22 17.49
CA GLN A 198 19.39 -12.15 18.58
C GLN A 198 18.99 -13.61 18.28
N ILE A 199 19.19 -14.04 17.04
CA ILE A 199 18.96 -15.42 16.58
C ILE A 199 20.23 -15.99 15.98
N LYS A 200 20.25 -17.31 15.75
CA LYS A 200 21.37 -17.96 15.06
C LYS A 200 21.40 -17.57 13.58
N GLU A 201 22.60 -17.49 13.01
CA GLU A 201 22.81 -17.15 11.60
C GLU A 201 22.09 -18.13 10.67
N GLU A 202 22.15 -19.43 10.94
CA GLU A 202 21.47 -20.43 10.12
C GLU A 202 19.95 -20.28 10.16
N THR A 203 19.42 -19.88 11.32
CA THR A 203 17.99 -19.56 11.47
C THR A 203 17.63 -18.38 10.59
N TYR A 204 18.43 -17.30 10.60
CA TYR A 204 18.17 -16.13 9.76
C TYR A 204 18.26 -16.45 8.27
N THR A 205 19.31 -17.16 7.82
CA THR A 205 19.46 -17.58 6.43
C THR A 205 18.24 -18.38 5.94
N SER A 206 17.67 -19.23 6.80
CA SER A 206 16.44 -19.96 6.49
C SER A 206 15.22 -19.04 6.33
N LEU A 207 15.12 -17.94 7.11
CA LEU A 207 14.01 -16.99 7.00
C LEU A 207 13.93 -16.33 5.63
N GLU A 208 15.06 -16.02 4.99
CA GLU A 208 15.09 -15.40 3.66
C GLU A 208 14.37 -16.24 2.58
N THR A 209 14.29 -17.56 2.75
CA THR A 209 13.62 -18.45 1.77
C THR A 209 12.26 -18.97 2.25
N THR A 210 12.10 -19.12 3.57
CA THR A 210 10.93 -19.79 4.16
C THR A 210 9.88 -18.82 4.69
N LEU A 211 10.25 -17.59 5.05
CA LEU A 211 9.35 -16.66 5.74
C LEU A 211 8.11 -16.33 4.88
N ARG A 212 6.94 -16.46 5.49
CA ARG A 212 5.62 -16.16 4.92
C ARG A 212 4.95 -15.03 5.69
N GLU A 213 3.99 -14.39 5.04
CA GLU A 213 3.29 -13.20 5.57
C GLU A 213 2.44 -13.49 6.80
N ASP A 214 1.95 -14.72 6.93
CA ASP A 214 1.13 -15.25 8.01
C ASP A 214 1.95 -15.97 9.10
N SER A 215 3.27 -16.00 8.96
CA SER A 215 4.16 -16.64 9.94
C SER A 215 4.01 -15.99 11.32
N PRO A 216 3.82 -16.77 12.40
CA PRO A 216 3.81 -16.26 13.77
C PRO A 216 5.09 -15.48 14.13
N TYR A 217 6.23 -15.90 13.57
CA TYR A 217 7.50 -15.21 13.74
C TYR A 217 7.43 -13.79 13.18
N LEU A 218 6.90 -13.64 11.95
CA LEU A 218 6.82 -12.34 11.30
C LEU A 218 5.85 -11.41 12.02
N VAL A 219 4.69 -11.92 12.43
CA VAL A 219 3.70 -11.14 13.17
C VAL A 219 4.29 -10.59 14.47
N LYS A 220 5.13 -11.38 15.14
CA LYS A 220 5.76 -10.99 16.41
C LYS A 220 6.94 -10.03 16.24
N HIS A 221 7.77 -10.22 15.21
CA HIS A 221 9.05 -9.52 15.06
C HIS A 221 9.07 -8.45 13.96
N SER A 222 7.92 -8.14 13.37
CA SER A 222 7.81 -7.21 12.24
C SER A 222 8.38 -5.81 12.53
N GLU A 223 8.15 -5.28 13.72
CA GLU A 223 8.63 -3.95 14.11
C GLU A 223 10.15 -3.94 14.31
N ASP A 224 10.70 -4.98 14.94
CA ASP A 224 12.15 -5.12 15.14
C ASP A 224 12.87 -5.23 13.78
N ILE A 225 12.36 -6.10 12.90
CA ILE A 225 12.87 -6.26 11.53
C ILE A 225 12.75 -4.93 10.77
N GLY A 226 11.60 -4.26 10.88
CA GLY A 226 11.34 -3.01 10.18
C GLY A 226 12.25 -1.86 10.62
N LYS A 227 12.56 -1.76 11.92
CA LYS A 227 13.52 -0.78 12.45
C LYS A 227 14.93 -1.03 11.95
N ILE A 228 15.37 -2.30 11.95
CA ILE A 228 16.71 -2.66 11.46
C ILE A 228 16.84 -2.34 9.96
N LEU A 229 15.79 -2.60 9.18
CA LEU A 229 15.78 -2.41 7.72
C LEU A 229 15.33 -1.01 7.27
N ASN A 230 15.19 -0.06 8.20
CA ASN A 230 14.77 1.32 7.91
C ASN A 230 13.41 1.43 7.19
N VAL A 231 12.47 0.54 7.49
CA VAL A 231 11.08 0.55 6.96
C VAL A 231 10.02 0.63 8.07
N SER A 232 10.42 0.96 9.30
CA SER A 232 9.60 1.03 10.52
C SER A 232 8.96 -0.31 10.94
N ASN A 233 8.05 -0.85 10.13
CA ASN A 233 7.40 -2.14 10.34
C ASN A 233 7.45 -2.93 9.03
N PHE A 234 8.16 -4.06 9.04
CA PHE A 234 8.45 -4.82 7.81
C PHE A 234 7.20 -5.40 7.16
N LEU A 235 6.29 -5.99 7.93
CA LEU A 235 5.05 -6.59 7.43
C LEU A 235 4.11 -5.53 6.84
N ASP A 236 4.02 -4.36 7.45
CA ASP A 236 3.22 -3.26 6.92
C ASP A 236 3.82 -2.72 5.61
N TRP A 237 5.14 -2.52 5.57
CA TRP A 237 5.84 -2.14 4.34
C TRP A 237 5.67 -3.19 3.25
N TYR A 238 5.88 -4.47 3.55
CA TYR A 238 5.74 -5.59 2.62
C TYR A 238 4.32 -5.64 2.06
N LYS A 239 3.30 -5.53 2.91
CA LYS A 239 1.90 -5.51 2.47
C LYS A 239 1.59 -4.27 1.64
N PHE A 240 2.12 -3.11 2.00
CA PHE A 240 1.94 -1.88 1.24
C PHE A 240 2.51 -2.01 -0.17
N ILE A 241 3.77 -2.45 -0.30
CA ILE A 241 4.42 -2.68 -1.60
C ILE A 241 3.65 -3.69 -2.43
N ARG A 242 3.18 -4.80 -1.83
CA ARG A 242 2.37 -5.79 -2.54
C ARG A 242 0.97 -5.30 -2.89
N ARG A 243 0.41 -4.35 -2.14
CA ARG A 243 -0.93 -3.77 -2.38
C ARG A 243 -0.92 -2.69 -3.47
N GLN A 244 0.18 -1.98 -3.70
CA GLN A 244 0.30 -1.04 -4.84
C GLN A 244 -0.01 -1.72 -6.19
N LYS A 245 0.21 -3.04 -6.29
CA LYS A 245 -0.20 -3.89 -7.42
C LYS A 245 -1.72 -3.92 -7.66
N GLU A 246 -2.54 -3.91 -6.61
CA GLU A 246 -4.01 -4.01 -6.75
C GLU A 246 -4.62 -2.76 -7.39
N LEU A 247 -3.89 -1.64 -7.38
CA LEU A 247 -4.32 -0.37 -7.96
C LEU A 247 -3.78 -0.15 -9.40
N GLY A 248 -2.81 -0.96 -9.85
CA GLY A 248 -2.18 -0.83 -11.17
C GLY A 248 -2.15 -2.16 -11.93
N TYR A 249 -2.99 -2.27 -12.96
CA TYR A 249 -3.00 -3.33 -13.99
C TYR A 249 -3.49 -4.74 -13.61
N ASN A 250 -4.81 -4.94 -13.72
CA ASN A 250 -5.36 -6.24 -14.16
C ASN A 250 -5.43 -6.25 -15.69
N ASN A 251 -4.50 -6.94 -16.35
CA ASN A 251 -4.75 -7.46 -17.69
C ASN A 251 -4.29 -8.91 -17.75
N TYR A 252 -5.14 -9.73 -18.38
CA TYR A 252 -5.02 -11.17 -18.66
C TYR A 252 -5.49 -12.12 -17.56
N GLY A 253 -6.74 -12.56 -17.77
CA GLY A 253 -7.43 -13.49 -16.90
C GLY A 253 -6.82 -14.88 -16.86
N THR A 254 -6.88 -15.47 -15.66
CA THR A 254 -7.22 -16.87 -15.47
C THR A 254 -8.04 -17.00 -14.17
N LYS A 255 -8.96 -17.97 -14.17
CA LYS A 255 -10.07 -18.22 -13.23
C LYS A 255 -9.83 -17.95 -11.73
N ARG A 256 -10.74 -17.12 -11.19
CA ARG A 256 -11.33 -17.06 -9.82
C ARG A 256 -10.46 -17.56 -8.66
N LYS A 257 -9.71 -16.63 -8.06
CA LYS A 257 -9.79 -16.43 -6.60
C LYS A 257 -10.74 -15.26 -6.36
N GLU A 258 -11.52 -15.33 -5.29
CA GLU A 258 -12.47 -14.27 -4.91
C GLU A 258 -11.82 -12.91 -5.11
N SER A 259 -12.46 -12.14 -5.98
CA SER A 259 -12.19 -10.74 -6.19
C SER A 259 -12.18 -10.03 -4.83
N ILE A 260 -11.01 -9.60 -4.39
CA ILE A 260 -10.87 -8.57 -3.35
C ILE A 260 -11.27 -7.18 -3.87
N TYR A 261 -11.63 -7.08 -5.16
CA TYR A 261 -12.42 -5.96 -5.64
C TYR A 261 -13.80 -6.06 -4.98
N THR A 262 -14.17 -5.04 -4.22
CA THR A 262 -15.58 -4.72 -4.05
C THR A 262 -16.12 -4.47 -5.46
N GLU A 263 -17.01 -5.32 -5.96
CA GLU A 263 -17.75 -5.01 -7.18
C GLU A 263 -18.65 -3.82 -6.84
N ILE A 264 -18.20 -2.61 -7.19
CA ILE A 264 -18.96 -1.39 -6.98
C ILE A 264 -20.00 -1.32 -8.10
N SER A 265 -21.22 -1.75 -7.80
CA SER A 265 -22.35 -1.67 -8.72
C SER A 265 -22.99 -0.28 -8.62
N LEU A 266 -22.58 0.64 -9.49
CA LEU A 266 -23.17 1.97 -9.57
C LEU A 266 -24.47 1.92 -10.40
N ASN A 267 -25.59 2.27 -9.78
CA ASN A 267 -26.88 2.41 -10.47
C ASN A 267 -26.99 3.81 -11.08
N VAL A 268 -26.71 3.91 -12.38
CA VAL A 268 -26.93 5.14 -13.15
C VAL A 268 -28.34 5.14 -13.72
N LYS A 269 -29.10 6.21 -13.48
CA LYS A 269 -30.46 6.35 -14.04
C LYS A 269 -30.38 6.53 -15.56
N LYS A 270 -30.81 5.50 -16.30
CA LYS A 270 -30.92 5.52 -17.77
C LYS A 270 -31.92 6.57 -18.27
N VAL A 271 -32.96 6.85 -17.48
CA VAL A 271 -34.01 7.81 -17.82
C VAL A 271 -34.14 8.84 -16.72
N GLU A 272 -34.11 10.11 -17.09
CA GLU A 272 -34.23 11.24 -16.17
C GLU A 272 -35.42 12.12 -16.55
N LYS A 273 -36.21 12.49 -15.55
CA LYS A 273 -37.33 13.41 -15.71
C LYS A 273 -36.80 14.85 -15.66
N LYS A 274 -37.02 15.63 -16.72
CA LYS A 274 -36.66 17.04 -16.81
C LYS A 274 -37.90 17.90 -16.98
N ILE A 275 -37.78 19.16 -16.57
CA ILE A 275 -38.83 20.17 -16.73
C ILE A 275 -38.25 21.24 -17.65
N ASN A 276 -38.92 21.53 -18.75
CA ASN A 276 -38.47 22.58 -19.65
C ASN A 276 -38.83 23.97 -19.10
N LYS A 277 -38.33 25.04 -19.72
CA LYS A 277 -38.59 26.43 -19.29
C LYS A 277 -40.08 26.83 -19.29
N SER A 278 -40.94 26.03 -19.93
CA SER A 278 -42.40 26.22 -19.95
C SER A 278 -43.15 25.38 -18.91
N GLY A 279 -42.44 24.67 -18.02
CA GLY A 279 -43.04 23.84 -16.97
C GLY A 279 -43.49 22.44 -17.44
N HIS A 280 -43.24 22.06 -18.70
CA HIS A 280 -43.59 20.75 -19.21
C HIS A 280 -42.55 19.71 -18.82
N GLU A 281 -43.03 18.59 -18.29
CA GLU A 281 -42.23 17.44 -17.91
C GLU A 281 -41.93 16.57 -19.13
N TYR A 282 -40.67 16.17 -19.31
CA TYR A 282 -40.24 15.27 -20.36
C TYR A 282 -39.16 14.33 -19.82
N TYR A 283 -39.00 13.17 -20.48
CA TYR A 283 -38.01 12.17 -20.08
C TYR A 283 -36.86 12.19 -21.07
N VAL A 284 -35.63 12.21 -20.55
CA VAL A 284 -34.41 12.05 -21.33
C VAL A 284 -33.90 10.65 -21.08
N GLU A 285 -33.83 9.83 -22.13
CA GLU A 285 -33.16 8.54 -22.11
C GLU A 285 -31.73 8.72 -22.59
N TYR A 286 -30.77 8.31 -21.76
CA TYR A 286 -29.35 8.43 -22.06
C TYR A 286 -28.85 7.18 -22.78
N SER A 287 -28.02 7.40 -23.80
CA SER A 287 -27.32 6.33 -24.51
C SER A 287 -26.22 5.70 -23.65
N ASP A 288 -25.79 4.50 -24.00
CA ASP A 288 -24.73 3.80 -23.27
C ASP A 288 -23.40 4.57 -23.23
N GLU A 289 -23.08 5.36 -24.27
CA GLU A 289 -21.90 6.22 -24.27
C GLU A 289 -22.05 7.43 -23.35
N GLU A 290 -23.23 8.04 -23.30
CA GLU A 290 -23.52 9.16 -22.40
C GLU A 290 -23.54 8.70 -20.94
N LEU A 291 -24.05 7.50 -20.67
CA LEU A 291 -24.00 6.86 -19.36
C LEU A 291 -22.55 6.57 -18.94
N LYS A 292 -21.70 6.08 -19.86
CA LYS A 292 -20.26 5.87 -19.59
C LYS A 292 -19.51 7.19 -19.34
N ARG A 293 -19.82 8.25 -20.08
CA ARG A 293 -19.26 9.59 -19.85
C ARG A 293 -19.71 10.15 -18.49
N ARG A 294 -20.97 9.91 -18.11
CA ARG A 294 -21.53 10.28 -16.81
C ARG A 294 -21.08 9.38 -15.65
N LEU A 295 -20.52 8.22 -15.91
CA LEU A 295 -19.92 7.37 -14.87
C LEU A 295 -18.71 8.06 -14.22
N PHE A 296 -18.05 8.97 -14.95
CA PHE A 296 -17.01 9.88 -14.46
C PHE A 296 -17.55 11.30 -14.22
N ASP A 297 -18.87 11.46 -14.13
CA ASP A 297 -19.47 12.73 -13.73
C ASP A 297 -18.97 13.04 -12.32
N LEU A 298 -18.20 14.12 -12.23
CA LEU A 298 -17.58 14.55 -10.99
C LEU A 298 -18.65 14.80 -9.92
N ASP A 299 -19.85 15.23 -10.28
CA ASP A 299 -20.95 15.37 -9.33
C ASP A 299 -21.41 14.01 -8.78
N HIS A 300 -21.49 12.98 -9.63
CA HIS A 300 -21.84 11.63 -9.18
C HIS A 300 -20.75 11.02 -8.29
N LEU A 301 -19.48 11.19 -8.67
CA LEU A 301 -18.33 10.73 -7.89
C LEU A 301 -18.24 11.43 -6.54
N LEU A 302 -18.53 12.74 -6.48
CA LEU A 302 -18.55 13.52 -5.25
C LEU A 302 -19.75 13.20 -4.34
N ASN A 303 -20.84 12.64 -4.90
CA ASN A 303 -22.07 12.33 -4.16
C ASN A 303 -22.23 10.85 -3.77
N GLN A 304 -21.25 10.01 -4.03
CA GLN A 304 -21.31 8.59 -3.67
C GLN A 304 -21.25 8.39 -2.14
N LYS A 305 -22.10 7.51 -1.60
CA LYS A 305 -22.17 7.22 -0.15
C LYS A 305 -21.28 6.05 0.28
N GLU A 306 -20.81 5.27 -0.68
CA GLU A 306 -20.20 3.97 -0.44
C GLU A 306 -18.66 4.02 -0.44
N HIS A 307 -18.06 5.04 -1.10
CA HIS A 307 -16.61 5.18 -1.19
C HIS A 307 -16.17 6.61 -0.90
N GLU A 308 -15.06 6.73 -0.17
CA GLU A 308 -14.44 8.01 0.15
C GLU A 308 -13.72 8.56 -1.09
N VAL A 309 -13.96 9.84 -1.42
CA VAL A 309 -13.26 10.52 -2.52
C VAL A 309 -11.98 11.15 -1.96
N LEU A 310 -10.84 10.88 -2.58
CA LEU A 310 -9.55 11.44 -2.15
C LEU A 310 -9.02 12.48 -3.15
N TYR A 311 -8.36 13.51 -2.64
CA TYR A 311 -7.54 14.44 -3.42
C TYR A 311 -6.19 14.63 -2.72
N LYS A 312 -5.07 14.33 -3.41
CA LYS A 312 -3.71 14.37 -2.85
C LYS A 312 -3.60 13.63 -1.50
N ASP A 313 -4.02 12.36 -1.50
CA ASP A 313 -4.03 11.51 -0.31
C ASP A 313 -4.83 12.03 0.89
N ARG A 314 -5.77 12.95 0.67
CA ARG A 314 -6.69 13.49 1.68
C ARG A 314 -8.13 13.14 1.31
N VAL A 315 -8.87 12.53 2.23
CA VAL A 315 -10.32 12.32 2.07
C VAL A 315 -11.03 13.67 2.00
N LEU A 316 -11.79 13.93 0.95
CA LEU A 316 -12.61 15.13 0.83
C LEU A 316 -13.74 15.08 1.87
N THR A 317 -13.88 16.14 2.66
CA THR A 317 -15.04 16.31 3.55
C THR A 317 -16.29 16.72 2.75
N GLU A 318 -17.47 16.61 3.38
CA GLU A 318 -18.71 17.22 2.84
C GLU A 318 -18.50 18.71 2.47
N GLU A 319 -17.75 19.46 3.27
CA GLU A 319 -17.45 20.87 3.01
C GLU A 319 -16.50 21.07 1.82
N ASP A 320 -15.48 20.22 1.67
CA ASP A 320 -14.57 20.27 0.52
C ASP A 320 -15.33 19.93 -0.77
N ILE A 321 -16.22 18.94 -0.71
CA ILE A 321 -17.07 18.53 -1.82
C ILE A 321 -17.99 19.69 -2.23
N GLU A 322 -18.65 20.36 -1.28
CA GLU A 322 -19.51 21.52 -1.57
C GLU A 322 -18.73 22.72 -2.13
N LYS A 323 -17.50 22.96 -1.66
CA LYS A 323 -16.60 23.96 -2.26
C LYS A 323 -16.24 23.61 -3.69
N ILE A 324 -15.89 22.35 -3.96
CA ILE A 324 -15.58 21.88 -5.31
C ILE A 324 -16.80 22.05 -6.21
N LYS A 325 -18.00 21.64 -5.78
CA LYS A 325 -19.24 21.87 -6.54
C LYS A 325 -19.49 23.35 -6.84
N THR A 326 -19.31 24.21 -5.84
CA THR A 326 -19.47 25.66 -6.02
C THR A 326 -18.48 26.21 -7.04
N MET A 327 -17.21 25.78 -6.98
CA MET A 327 -16.20 26.16 -7.96
C MET A 327 -16.53 25.65 -9.36
N LEU A 328 -17.00 24.41 -9.49
CA LEU A 328 -17.41 23.83 -10.76
C LEU A 328 -18.58 24.61 -11.36
N ASN A 329 -19.61 24.95 -10.56
CA ASN A 329 -20.71 25.78 -11.01
C ASN A 329 -20.23 27.15 -11.54
N VAL A 330 -19.31 27.80 -10.83
CA VAL A 330 -18.74 29.09 -11.27
C VAL A 330 -17.88 28.98 -12.54
N ILE A 331 -17.24 27.83 -12.77
CA ILE A 331 -16.37 27.60 -13.94
C ILE A 331 -17.19 27.18 -15.17
N PHE A 332 -18.31 26.50 -14.97
CA PHE A 332 -19.14 25.93 -16.04
C PHE A 332 -20.44 26.71 -16.33
N ASP A 333 -20.81 27.68 -15.51
CA ASP A 333 -21.74 28.78 -15.85
C ASP A 333 -21.00 29.90 -16.60
#